data_AF-A0A967FCL9-F1
#
_entry.id   AF-A0A967FCL9-F1
#
_cell.length_a   1.000
_cell.length_b   1.000
_cell.length_c   1.000
_cell.angle_alpha   90.00
_cell.angle_beta   90.00
_cell.angle_gamma   90.00
#
_symmetry.space_group_name_H-M   'P 1'
#
loop_
_entity.id
_entity.type
_entity.pdbx_description
1 polymer ?
#
loop_
_entity_poly.entity_id
_entity_poly.type
_entity_poly.pdbx_seq_one_letter_code
_entity_poly.pdbx_strand_id
1 'polypeptide(L)' 'MAKKGFRTESDSMGEMTVPSDAYYGAQTARAIENFPISGIRKHNLLVQAMGMIKQAAAQSNMELGLITKKQGRAIVKAAQ' A
#
# COMPACT_ATOMS: atom_id res chain seq x y z
N MET A 1 3.53 12.46 -23.44
CA MET A 1 3.76 11.69 -22.20
C MET A 1 3.87 12.70 -21.06
N ALA A 2 2.89 12.75 -20.15
CA ALA A 2 2.91 13.72 -19.05
C ALA A 2 4.16 13.49 -18.18
N LYS A 3 4.84 14.56 -17.79
CA LYS A 3 6.05 14.53 -16.95
C LYS A 3 5.67 13.82 -15.64
N LYS A 4 6.08 12.56 -15.46
CA LYS A 4 5.86 11.82 -14.21
C LYS A 4 6.69 12.50 -13.13
N GLY A 5 6.03 13.26 -12.27
CA GLY A 5 6.64 13.74 -11.03
C GLY A 5 7.06 12.57 -10.16
N PHE A 6 7.99 12.83 -9.24
CA PHE A 6 8.32 11.91 -8.17
C PHE A 6 7.99 12.58 -6.83
N ARG A 7 7.66 11.76 -5.83
CA ARG A 7 7.54 12.16 -4.42
C ARG A 7 8.59 11.41 -3.59
N THR A 8 9.03 12.05 -2.52
CA THR A 8 9.90 11.41 -1.52
C THR A 8 9.05 10.73 -0.47
N GLU A 9 9.34 9.47 -0.19
CA GLU A 9 8.75 8.67 0.89
C GLU A 9 9.84 8.20 1.83
N SER A 10 9.52 7.98 3.10
CA SER A 10 10.49 7.49 4.09
C SER A 10 9.99 6.23 4.82
N ASP A 11 10.94 5.36 5.15
CA ASP A 11 10.78 4.26 6.10
C ASP A 11 11.92 4.30 7.13
N SER A 12 11.99 3.31 8.04
CA SER A 12 13.05 3.24 9.05
C SER A 12 14.47 3.05 8.49
N MET A 13 14.60 2.78 7.19
CA MET A 13 15.89 2.61 6.49
C MET A 13 16.28 3.87 5.69
N GLY A 14 15.46 4.92 5.69
CA GLY A 14 15.73 6.19 5.03
C GLY A 14 14.71 6.56 3.96
N GLU A 15 15.10 7.48 3.08
CA GLU A 15 14.25 8.02 2.03
C GLU A 15 14.31 7.20 0.73
N MET A 16 13.21 7.17 -0.01
CA MET A 16 13.04 6.53 -1.31
C MET A 16 12.28 7.46 -2.24
N THR A 17 12.64 7.46 -3.53
CA THR A 17 11.93 8.21 -4.57
C THR A 17 10.84 7.35 -5.19
N VAL A 18 9.59 7.83 -5.20
CA VAL A 18 8.41 7.09 -5.68
C VAL A 18 7.72 7.89 -6.79
N PRO A 19 7.31 7.27 -7.91
CA PRO A 19 6.51 7.96 -8.92
C PRO A 19 5.24 8.57 -8.32
N SER A 20 4.92 9.81 -8.66
CA SER A 20 3.76 10.52 -8.10
C SER A 20 2.41 9.86 -8.44
N ASP A 21 2.36 9.03 -9.50
CA ASP A 21 1.17 8.28 -9.91
C ASP A 21 1.07 6.89 -9.26
N ALA A 22 2.09 6.46 -8.52
CA ALA A 22 2.05 5.21 -7.77
C ALA A 22 1.43 5.42 -6.39
N TYR A 23 0.58 4.49 -5.95
CA TYR A 23 -0.02 4.50 -4.61
C TYR A 23 0.85 3.85 -3.51
N TYR A 24 1.93 3.15 -3.87
CA TYR A 24 2.78 2.44 -2.91
C TYR A 24 3.79 3.37 -2.19
N GLY A 25 4.35 2.95 -1.04
CA GLY A 25 5.31 3.76 -0.26
C GLY A 25 6.77 3.33 -0.39
N ALA A 26 7.64 3.88 0.48
CA ALA A 26 9.08 3.60 0.51
C ALA A 26 9.43 2.11 0.56
N GLN A 27 8.74 1.32 1.40
CA GLN A 27 9.01 -0.11 1.54
C GLN A 27 8.80 -0.89 0.23
N THR A 28 7.76 -0.54 -0.54
CA THR A 28 7.52 -1.17 -1.84
C THR A 28 8.53 -0.73 -2.88
N ALA A 29 8.92 0.55 -2.88
CA ALA A 29 9.98 1.05 -3.75
C ALA A 29 11.31 0.31 -3.50
N ARG A 30 11.67 0.16 -2.23
CA ARG A 30 12.85 -0.60 -1.79
C ARG A 30 12.79 -2.06 -2.21
N ALA A 31 11.61 -2.69 -2.09
CA ALA A 31 11.44 -4.07 -2.57
C ALA A 31 11.60 -4.20 -4.09
N ILE A 32 11.15 -3.21 -4.87
CA ILE A 32 11.35 -3.18 -6.32
C ILE A 32 12.85 -3.11 -6.67
N GLU A 33 13.62 -2.27 -5.98
CA GLU A 33 15.07 -2.14 -6.18
C GLU A 33 15.85 -3.38 -5.69
N ASN A 34 15.45 -3.98 -4.57
CA ASN A 34 16.17 -5.10 -3.95
C ASN A 34 15.92 -6.45 -4.61
N PHE A 35 14.75 -6.67 -5.23
CA PHE A 35 14.35 -8.00 -5.74
C PHE A 35 14.05 -8.07 -7.25
N PRO A 36 14.92 -7.55 -8.14
CA PRO A 36 14.77 -7.71 -9.59
C PRO A 36 15.24 -9.11 -10.05
N ILE A 37 14.59 -10.17 -9.57
CA ILE A 37 15.07 -11.56 -9.76
C ILE A 37 14.47 -12.19 -11.03
N SER A 38 13.15 -12.40 -11.08
CA SER A 38 12.48 -13.15 -12.16
C SER A 38 11.49 -12.34 -13.00
N GLY A 39 11.13 -11.12 -12.57
CA GLY A 39 10.08 -10.32 -13.20
C GLY A 39 8.65 -10.85 -13.00
N ILE A 40 8.48 -12.00 -12.33
CA ILE A 40 7.16 -12.59 -12.04
C ILE A 40 6.45 -11.76 -10.97
N ARG A 41 5.25 -11.28 -11.30
CA ARG A 41 4.39 -10.53 -10.36
C ARG A 41 3.61 -11.47 -9.46
N LYS A 42 3.18 -10.96 -8.31
CA LYS A 42 2.26 -11.68 -7.43
C LYS A 42 0.95 -11.98 -8.16
N HIS A 43 0.38 -13.13 -7.87
CA HIS A 43 -0.90 -13.55 -8.47
C HIS A 43 -2.03 -12.60 -8.05
N ASN A 44 -2.93 -12.26 -8.97
CA ASN A 44 -4.01 -11.29 -8.71
C ASN A 44 -4.90 -11.70 -7.53
N LEU A 45 -5.15 -13.00 -7.35
CA LEU A 45 -5.89 -13.53 -6.20
C LEU A 45 -5.23 -13.19 -4.86
N LEU A 46 -3.89 -13.15 -4.79
CA LEU A 46 -3.19 -12.77 -3.56
C LEU A 46 -3.41 -11.29 -3.24
N VAL A 47 -3.41 -10.44 -4.27
CA VAL A 47 -3.68 -8.99 -4.11
C VAL A 47 -5.11 -8.76 -3.64
N GLN A 48 -6.08 -9.46 -4.24
CA GLN A 48 -7.50 -9.39 -3.83
C GLN A 48 -7.70 -9.89 -2.40
N ALA A 49 -7.11 -11.03 -2.05
CA ALA A 49 -7.17 -11.57 -0.69
C ALA A 49 -6.58 -10.59 0.33
N MET A 50 -5.48 -9.91 -0.01
CA MET A 50 -4.91 -8.88 0.87
C MET A 50 -5.87 -7.70 1.07
N GLY A 51 -6.58 -7.27 0.01
CA GLY A 51 -7.65 -6.27 0.12
C GLY A 51 -8.74 -6.69 1.11
N MET A 52 -9.28 -7.91 0.95
CA MET A 52 -10.30 -8.46 1.85
C MET A 52 -9.83 -8.53 3.31
N ILE A 53 -8.59 -8.97 3.56
CA ILE A 53 -8.01 -9.02 4.89
C ILE A 53 -7.92 -7.61 5.50
N LYS A 54 -7.50 -6.60 4.72
CA LYS A 54 -7.41 -5.22 5.19
C LYS A 54 -8.78 -4.59 5.45
N GLN A 55 -9.78 -4.92 4.63
CA GLN A 55 -11.16 -4.51 4.86
C GLN A 55 -11.69 -5.08 6.18
N ALA A 56 -11.57 -6.40 6.38
CA ALA A 56 -12.04 -7.07 7.59
C ALA A 56 -11.33 -6.53 8.85
N ALA A 57 -10.00 -6.38 8.79
CA ALA A 57 -9.23 -5.82 9.90
C ALA A 57 -9.65 -4.39 10.25
N ALA A 58 -9.94 -3.54 9.24
CA ALA A 58 -10.41 -2.19 9.48
C ALA A 58 -11.81 -2.16 10.12
N GLN A 59 -12.71 -3.07 9.71
CA GLN A 59 -14.04 -3.22 10.33
C GLN A 59 -13.92 -3.64 11.79
N SER A 60 -13.18 -4.70 12.08
CA SER A 60 -12.97 -5.18 13.45
C SER A 60 -12.32 -4.11 14.34
N ASN A 61 -11.30 -3.40 13.82
CA ASN A 61 -10.64 -2.34 14.59
C ASN A 61 -11.53 -1.12 14.84
N MET A 62 -12.49 -0.82 13.95
CA MET A 62 -13.50 0.21 14.21
C MET A 62 -14.48 -0.21 15.30
N GLU A 63 -14.90 -1.47 15.33
CA GLU A 63 -15.82 -2.02 16.33
C GLU A 63 -15.18 -2.03 17.72
N LEU A 64 -13.90 -2.38 17.81
CA LEU A 64 -13.11 -2.36 19.04
C LEU A 64 -12.65 -0.96 19.47
N GLY A 65 -12.91 0.08 18.66
CA GLY A 65 -12.49 1.45 18.94
C GLY A 65 -10.98 1.68 18.85
N LEU A 66 -10.22 0.78 18.22
CA LEU A 66 -8.76 0.89 18.05
C LEU A 66 -8.37 1.90 16.97
N ILE A 67 -9.29 2.21 16.06
CA ILE A 67 -9.16 3.28 15.06
C ILE A 67 -10.44 4.11 15.01
N THR A 68 -10.33 5.36 14.57
CA THR A 68 -11.51 6.21 14.39
C THR A 68 -12.41 5.68 13.27
N LYS A 69 -13.73 5.89 13.39
CA LYS A 69 -14.69 5.56 12.32
C LYS A 69 -14.35 6.23 10.99
N LYS A 70 -13.72 7.42 11.01
CA LYS A 70 -13.26 8.13 9.80
C LYS A 70 -12.13 7.35 9.11
N GLN A 71 -11.09 6.97 9.86
CA GLN A 71 -9.97 6.19 9.34
C GLN A 71 -10.43 4.83 8.81
N GLY A 72 -11.20 4.08 9.61
CA GLY A 72 -11.61 2.75 9.20
C GLY A 72 -12.52 2.74 7.98
N ARG A 73 -13.45 3.70 7.83
CA ARG A 73 -14.26 3.84 6.61
C ARG A 73 -13.41 4.17 5.38
N ALA A 74 -12.37 4.99 5.54
CA ALA A 74 -11.44 5.29 4.45
C ALA A 74 -10.64 4.04 4.03
N ILE A 75 -10.17 3.25 4.99
CA ILE A 75 -9.46 1.99 4.71
C ILE A 75 -10.38 0.98 4.02
N VAL A 76 -11.60 0.78 4.53
CA VAL A 76 -12.60 -0.10 3.92
C VAL A 76 -12.88 0.29 2.47
N LYS A 77 -13.07 1.59 2.20
CA LYS A 77 -13.31 2.09 0.84
C LYS A 77 -12.11 1.90 -0.09
N ALA A 78 -10.89 2.01 0.43
CA ALA A 78 -9.67 1.83 -0.36
C ALA A 78 -9.31 0.35 -0.59
N ALA A 79 -9.82 -0.55 0.25
CA ALA A 79 -9.54 -1.98 0.18
C ALA A 79 -10.50 -2.77 -0.73
N GLN A 80 -11.64 -2.17 -1.09
CA GLN A 80 -12.64 -2.70 -2.03
C GLN A 80 -12.28 -2.32 -3.48
#